data_AF-A0A8J6HFA8-F1
#
_entry.id   AF-A0A8J6HFA8-F1
#
_cell.length_a   1.000
_cell.length_b   1.000
_cell.length_c   1.000
_cell.angle_alpha   90.00
_cell.angle_beta   90.00
_cell.angle_gamma   90.00
#
_symmetry.space_group_name_H-M   'P 1'
#
loop_
_entity.id
_entity.type
_entity.pdbx_description
1 polymer ?
#
loop_
_entity_poly.entity_id
_entity_poly.type
_entity_poly.pdbx_seq_one_letter_code
_entity_poly.pdbx_strand_id
1 'polypeptide(L)'
;MTDYVFQIQEYKWPTQILIHTSKCRIPNDDPFNEDVTKFFHREEYVTCSKKPLLTYVETTDSVSTLHVNRSLLGTYNVFKISCCYSSVTRTIHANKSDDEVSFSECVPFESSVNITDLVVMVKCKTSLGVIYSNVHAAISSRHVPESKMKRNWTSETTPFGVLFVGIDSISKMNLVRTMPKTYEFLRGRDFYDLKGYTKIGDNTFPNLMAILTGKTWTQVYEQCDPKKNKMSNCDTMWDKFSDLGYIMAYTEDESTMGIFNYNRKGFASPSTDFYMRPYVEQLPSIKKCGMHTCSGPENSGERIMNLAQGLGDHLPAPSKIQTLLDEYERHPAEFNNFLTNPQRLSNPFDVHMTLQDVLLFANQTYSVQPSLACPKCHSLFKEIDEARTCKDCAIEQH
;
A
#
# COMPACT_ATOMS: atom_id res chain seq x y z
N MET A 1 25.31 3.29 19.88
CA MET A 1 24.44 2.98 18.71
C MET A 1 25.27 2.41 17.54
N THR A 2 26.43 1.80 17.85
CA THR A 2 27.45 1.31 16.91
C THR A 2 27.51 -0.22 16.80
N ASP A 3 26.72 -0.95 17.60
CA ASP A 3 26.85 -2.42 17.72
C ASP A 3 25.96 -3.23 16.76
N TYR A 4 24.96 -2.61 16.12
CA TYR A 4 24.00 -3.35 15.28
C TYR A 4 24.55 -3.72 13.89
N VAL A 5 25.50 -2.96 13.34
CA VAL A 5 26.13 -3.30 12.05
C VAL A 5 27.02 -4.54 12.21
N PHE A 6 27.66 -4.68 13.37
CA PHE A 6 28.50 -5.84 13.69
C PHE A 6 27.68 -7.12 13.92
N GLN A 7 26.48 -7.03 14.50
CA GLN A 7 25.62 -8.22 14.67
C GLN A 7 25.10 -8.81 13.34
N ILE A 8 24.93 -7.99 12.30
CA ILE A 8 24.54 -8.51 10.95
C ILE A 8 25.76 -9.10 10.22
N GLN A 9 26.99 -8.62 10.50
CA GLN A 9 28.22 -9.19 9.94
C GLN A 9 28.55 -10.58 10.50
N GLU A 10 28.11 -10.94 11.70
CA GLU A 10 28.28 -12.28 12.27
C GLU A 10 27.24 -13.31 11.80
N TYR A 11 26.23 -12.87 11.03
CA TYR A 11 25.25 -13.79 10.45
C TYR A 11 25.87 -14.61 9.31
N LYS A 12 26.08 -15.90 9.54
CA LYS A 12 26.40 -16.84 8.45
C LYS A 12 25.21 -16.94 7.51
N TRP A 13 25.27 -16.21 6.40
CA TRP A 13 24.32 -16.33 5.30
C TRP A 13 24.22 -17.81 4.86
N PRO A 14 23.04 -18.46 4.99
CA PRO A 14 22.91 -19.86 4.62
C PRO A 14 23.00 -19.97 3.10
N THR A 15 23.84 -20.90 2.62
CA THR A 15 24.02 -21.38 1.22
C THR A 15 24.15 -20.28 0.15
N GLN A 16 25.17 -20.37 -0.72
CA GLN A 16 25.41 -19.44 -1.85
C GLN A 16 24.25 -19.33 -2.87
N ILE A 17 23.12 -20.02 -2.66
CA ILE A 17 22.03 -20.16 -3.61
C ILE A 17 20.69 -20.00 -2.85
N LEU A 18 19.84 -19.08 -3.31
CA LEU A 18 18.48 -18.84 -2.81
C LEU A 18 17.48 -19.87 -3.34
N ILE A 19 17.56 -20.17 -4.64
CA ILE A 19 16.75 -21.16 -5.34
C ILE A 19 17.70 -22.06 -6.12
N HIS A 20 17.64 -23.38 -5.87
CA HIS A 20 18.48 -24.37 -6.55
C HIS A 20 17.62 -25.51 -7.07
N THR A 21 17.26 -25.45 -8.35
CA THR A 21 16.48 -26.48 -9.02
C THR A 21 17.18 -26.91 -10.31
N SER A 22 16.69 -27.98 -10.96
CA SER A 22 17.25 -28.46 -12.23
C SER A 22 17.14 -27.44 -13.38
N LYS A 23 16.29 -26.40 -13.23
CA LYS A 23 15.97 -25.42 -14.27
C LYS A 23 16.16 -23.96 -13.86
N CYS A 24 16.26 -23.67 -12.57
CA CYS A 24 16.44 -22.32 -12.05
C CYS A 24 17.52 -22.31 -10.96
N ARG A 25 18.44 -21.36 -11.06
CA ARG A 25 19.45 -21.11 -10.03
C ARG A 25 19.51 -19.62 -9.74
N ILE A 26 19.07 -19.23 -8.55
CA ILE A 26 19.14 -17.84 -8.07
C ILE A 26 20.22 -17.77 -7.00
N PRO A 27 21.29 -16.98 -7.18
CA PRO A 27 22.35 -16.83 -6.18
C PRO A 27 21.83 -16.14 -4.92
N ASN A 28 22.47 -16.41 -3.79
CA ASN A 28 22.28 -15.69 -2.54
C ASN A 28 23.47 -14.76 -2.32
N ASP A 29 23.49 -13.63 -3.04
CA ASP A 29 24.59 -12.68 -3.00
C ASP A 29 24.64 -11.94 -1.66
N ASP A 30 25.85 -11.67 -1.17
CA ASP A 30 26.06 -10.87 0.05
C ASP A 30 25.58 -9.44 -0.18
N PRO A 31 24.57 -8.96 0.58
CA PRO A 31 24.08 -7.59 0.48
C PRO A 31 25.16 -6.53 0.76
N PHE A 32 26.27 -6.89 1.41
CA PHE A 32 27.38 -6.00 1.77
C PHE A 32 28.68 -6.33 1.03
N ASN A 33 28.60 -6.99 -0.13
CA ASN A 33 29.76 -7.19 -1.00
C ASN A 33 30.47 -5.85 -1.33
N GLU A 34 31.80 -5.87 -1.38
CA GLU A 34 32.68 -4.73 -1.69
C GLU A 34 32.30 -3.95 -2.96
N ASP A 35 31.71 -4.61 -3.96
CA ASP A 35 31.24 -3.97 -5.19
C ASP A 35 30.12 -2.95 -4.95
N VAL A 36 29.32 -3.13 -3.89
CA VAL A 36 28.14 -2.31 -3.58
C VAL A 36 28.37 -1.37 -2.41
N THR A 37 29.23 -1.73 -1.45
CA THR A 37 29.46 -0.94 -0.23
C THR A 37 29.92 0.49 -0.53
N LYS A 38 30.69 0.69 -1.59
CA LYS A 38 31.13 2.03 -2.05
C LYS A 38 30.00 2.96 -2.52
N PHE A 39 28.83 2.41 -2.87
CA PHE A 39 27.64 3.16 -3.28
C PHE A 39 26.63 3.34 -2.15
N PHE A 40 26.84 2.67 -1.01
CA PHE A 40 25.93 2.71 0.12
C PHE A 40 26.42 3.70 1.17
N HIS A 41 25.58 4.69 1.48
CA HIS A 41 25.78 5.62 2.59
C HIS A 41 24.59 5.54 3.52
N ARG A 42 24.84 5.24 4.79
CA ARG A 42 23.79 5.22 5.80
C ARG A 42 23.33 6.65 6.08
N GLU A 43 22.03 6.85 5.96
CA GLU A 43 21.40 8.12 6.30
C GLU A 43 20.71 8.03 7.67
N GLU A 44 20.73 9.13 8.40
CA GLU A 44 19.94 9.28 9.62
C GLU A 44 18.51 9.70 9.27
N TYR A 45 17.56 9.23 10.07
CA TYR A 45 16.17 9.64 9.95
C TYR A 45 16.04 11.12 10.34
N VAL A 46 15.39 11.90 9.47
CA VAL A 46 15.18 13.34 9.66
C VAL A 46 13.67 13.59 9.80
N THR A 47 13.25 14.18 10.92
CA THR A 47 11.85 14.55 11.13
C THR A 47 11.46 15.74 10.26
N CYS A 48 10.21 15.75 9.79
CA CYS A 48 9.66 16.84 8.98
C CYS A 48 9.29 18.08 9.80
N SER A 49 9.06 17.90 11.10
CA SER A 49 8.81 18.98 12.06
C SER A 49 9.56 18.69 13.36
N LYS A 50 10.04 19.76 14.01
CA LYS A 50 10.55 19.71 15.40
C LYS A 50 9.43 19.94 16.44
N LYS A 51 8.27 20.44 16.00
CA LYS A 51 7.11 20.67 16.85
C LYS A 51 6.13 19.49 16.73
N PRO A 52 5.50 19.04 17.83
CA PRO A 52 4.45 18.02 17.76
C PRO A 52 3.25 18.50 16.94
N LEU A 53 2.45 17.58 16.39
CA LEU A 53 1.27 17.92 15.60
C LEU A 53 0.26 18.74 16.41
N LEU A 54 -0.15 19.90 15.88
CA LEU A 54 -1.08 20.80 16.57
C LEU A 54 -2.52 20.30 16.51
N THR A 55 -2.87 19.51 15.48
CA THR A 55 -4.22 19.01 15.28
C THR A 55 -4.21 17.51 15.03
N TYR A 56 -5.31 16.85 15.41
CA TYR A 56 -5.52 15.41 15.28
C TYR A 56 -7.01 15.12 15.13
N VAL A 57 -7.36 13.93 14.65
CA VAL A 57 -8.73 13.45 14.53
C VAL A 57 -8.93 12.26 15.45
N GLU A 58 -10.05 12.26 16.18
CA GLU A 58 -10.56 11.11 16.93
C GLU A 58 -11.87 10.67 16.31
N THR A 59 -12.07 9.36 16.11
CA THR A 59 -13.34 8.81 15.64
C THR A 59 -13.94 7.93 16.72
N THR A 60 -15.14 8.28 17.21
CA THR A 60 -15.92 7.49 18.18
C THR A 60 -17.33 7.27 17.62
N ASP A 61 -17.84 6.03 17.67
CA ASP A 61 -19.18 5.69 17.19
C ASP A 61 -19.49 6.23 15.78
N SER A 62 -18.51 6.12 14.88
CA SER A 62 -18.57 6.62 13.49
C SER A 62 -18.62 8.14 13.34
N VAL A 63 -18.51 8.90 14.42
CA VAL A 63 -18.38 10.36 14.41
C VAL A 63 -16.90 10.72 14.51
N SER A 64 -16.38 11.42 13.51
CA SER A 64 -15.02 11.94 13.51
C SER A 64 -15.01 13.38 14.01
N THR A 65 -14.21 13.66 15.03
CA THR A 65 -14.02 14.97 15.62
C THR A 65 -12.59 15.42 15.39
N LEU A 66 -12.43 16.60 14.79
CA LEU A 66 -11.15 17.27 14.60
C LEU A 66 -10.84 18.11 15.83
N HIS A 67 -9.64 17.99 16.37
CA HIS A 67 -9.19 18.69 17.57
C HIS A 67 -7.98 19.60 17.32
N VAL A 68 -7.92 20.69 18.07
CA VAL A 68 -6.68 21.47 18.29
C VAL A 68 -6.12 21.08 19.66
N ASN A 69 -4.88 20.61 19.68
CA ASN A 69 -4.16 20.35 20.92
C ASN A 69 -3.75 21.68 21.57
N ARG A 70 -4.63 22.18 22.45
CA ARG A 70 -4.46 23.49 23.10
C ARG A 70 -3.19 23.60 23.96
N SER A 71 -2.71 22.49 24.51
CA SER A 71 -1.46 22.46 25.29
C SER A 71 -0.23 22.87 24.45
N LEU A 72 -0.31 22.74 23.12
CA LEU A 72 0.78 23.05 22.21
C LEU A 72 0.74 24.48 21.65
N LEU A 73 -0.31 25.26 21.90
CA LEU A 73 -0.46 26.60 21.31
C LEU A 73 0.74 27.49 21.60
N GLY A 74 1.23 27.51 22.85
CA GLY A 74 2.40 28.28 23.25
C GLY A 74 3.71 27.83 22.59
N THR A 75 3.82 26.55 22.21
CA THR A 75 4.97 26.02 21.44
C THR A 75 4.94 26.52 19.99
N TYR A 76 3.76 26.80 19.46
CA TYR A 76 3.59 27.31 18.11
C TYR A 76 3.77 28.82 18.02
N ASN A 77 3.10 29.58 18.89
CA ASN A 77 3.18 31.03 18.92
C ASN A 77 2.71 31.62 20.26
N VAL A 78 3.28 32.76 20.66
CA VAL A 78 2.84 33.52 21.86
C VAL A 78 1.57 34.34 21.60
N PHE A 79 1.29 34.69 20.35
CA PHE A 79 0.08 35.39 19.95
C PHE A 79 -1.10 34.43 19.79
N LYS A 80 -2.32 34.99 19.78
CA LYS A 80 -3.55 34.24 19.52
C LYS A 80 -3.46 33.51 18.18
N ILE A 81 -3.64 32.20 18.22
CA ILE A 81 -3.72 31.33 17.05
C ILE A 81 -5.20 31.12 16.70
N SER A 82 -5.54 31.25 15.43
CA SER A 82 -6.88 30.93 14.90
C SER A 82 -6.76 29.83 13.85
N CYS A 83 -7.53 28.77 14.02
CA CYS A 83 -7.56 27.63 13.11
C CYS A 83 -8.88 27.59 12.33
N CYS A 84 -8.80 27.11 11.10
CA CYS A 84 -9.95 26.75 10.29
C CYS A 84 -9.66 25.44 9.54
N TYR A 85 -10.71 24.77 9.08
CA TYR A 85 -10.60 23.59 8.25
C TYR A 85 -11.39 23.74 6.96
N SER A 86 -10.91 23.10 5.89
CA SER A 86 -11.61 23.00 4.60
C SER A 86 -11.71 21.53 4.21
N SER A 87 -12.88 21.12 3.72
CA SER A 87 -13.06 19.80 3.09
C SER A 87 -12.27 19.74 1.79
N VAL A 88 -11.60 18.62 1.54
CA VAL A 88 -10.79 18.40 0.34
C VAL A 88 -11.48 17.35 -0.52
N THR A 89 -11.83 17.72 -1.75
CA THR A 89 -12.58 16.84 -2.66
C THR A 89 -11.88 16.75 -4.01
N ARG A 90 -11.92 15.55 -4.60
CA ARG A 90 -11.37 15.29 -5.93
C ARG A 90 -12.19 16.03 -7.00
N THR A 91 -11.52 16.76 -7.88
CA THR A 91 -12.14 17.43 -9.03
C THR A 91 -11.96 16.60 -10.29
N ILE A 92 -13.07 16.19 -10.91
CA ILE A 92 -13.05 15.31 -12.07
C ILE A 92 -13.27 16.14 -13.35
N HIS A 93 -12.30 16.08 -14.24
CA HIS A 93 -12.38 16.66 -15.59
C HIS A 93 -12.46 15.56 -16.63
N ALA A 94 -13.23 15.73 -17.71
CA ALA A 94 -13.29 14.73 -18.77
C ALA A 94 -11.91 14.50 -19.44
N ASN A 95 -11.16 15.57 -19.70
CA ASN A 95 -9.96 15.52 -20.53
C ASN A 95 -8.62 15.65 -19.78
N LYS A 96 -8.63 15.90 -18.46
CA LYS A 96 -7.40 16.00 -17.65
C LYS A 96 -7.19 14.74 -16.79
N SER A 97 -5.97 14.55 -16.29
CA SER A 97 -5.72 13.61 -15.20
C SER A 97 -6.53 13.98 -13.95
N ASP A 98 -6.74 13.01 -13.05
CA ASP A 98 -7.48 13.20 -11.81
C ASP A 98 -6.59 13.66 -10.64
N ASP A 99 -5.65 14.57 -10.93
CA ASP A 99 -4.70 15.15 -9.97
C ASP A 99 -5.22 16.44 -9.30
N GLU A 100 -6.39 16.91 -9.73
CA GLU A 100 -6.94 18.18 -9.26
C GLU A 100 -7.89 17.95 -8.08
N VAL A 101 -7.77 18.79 -7.06
CA VAL A 101 -8.68 18.80 -5.92
C VAL A 101 -9.20 20.21 -5.66
N SER A 102 -10.37 20.27 -5.06
CA SER A 102 -11.04 21.50 -4.63
C SER A 102 -11.15 21.56 -3.11
N PHE A 103 -11.19 22.79 -2.59
CA PHE A 103 -11.35 23.07 -1.17
C PHE A 103 -12.68 23.77 -0.93
N SER A 104 -13.37 23.39 0.14
CA SER A 104 -14.47 24.19 0.67
C SER A 104 -13.98 25.52 1.25
N GLU A 105 -14.91 26.40 1.59
CA GLU A 105 -14.62 27.53 2.49
C GLU A 105 -13.95 27.03 3.78
N CYS A 106 -13.00 27.80 4.30
CA CYS A 106 -12.28 27.46 5.52
C CYS A 106 -13.12 27.83 6.75
N VAL A 107 -13.76 26.83 7.34
CA VAL A 107 -14.67 26.99 8.47
C VAL A 107 -13.85 27.14 9.77
N PRO A 108 -13.99 28.26 10.51
CA PRO A 108 -13.26 28.48 11.74
C PRO A 108 -13.74 27.56 12.86
N PHE A 109 -12.81 27.08 13.68
CA PHE A 109 -13.11 26.28 14.88
C PHE A 109 -12.09 26.58 15.98
N GLU A 110 -12.49 26.44 17.24
CA GLU A 110 -11.64 26.84 18.38
C GLU A 110 -10.95 25.68 19.11
N SER A 111 -11.70 24.67 19.54
CA SER A 111 -11.17 23.53 20.30
C SER A 111 -11.32 22.25 19.52
N SER A 112 -12.55 21.97 19.12
CA SER A 112 -12.89 20.80 18.32
C SER A 112 -14.12 21.06 17.46
N VAL A 113 -14.30 20.24 16.44
CA VAL A 113 -15.45 20.30 15.53
C VAL A 113 -15.70 18.92 14.93
N ASN A 114 -16.97 18.54 14.80
CA ASN A 114 -17.33 17.30 14.11
C ASN A 114 -17.18 17.51 12.61
N ILE A 115 -16.52 16.57 11.94
CA ILE A 115 -16.28 16.62 10.51
C ILE A 115 -16.95 15.44 9.82
N THR A 116 -17.48 15.71 8.63
CA THR A 116 -18.20 14.72 7.83
C THR A 116 -17.52 14.41 6.49
N ASP A 117 -16.47 15.12 6.14
CA ASP A 117 -15.74 14.84 4.92
C ASP A 117 -14.57 13.92 5.23
N LEU A 118 -14.32 12.94 4.34
CA LEU A 118 -13.28 11.94 4.52
C LEU A 118 -11.88 12.57 4.65
N VAL A 119 -11.64 13.68 3.94
CA VAL A 119 -10.36 14.39 3.95
C VAL A 119 -10.60 15.86 4.25
N VAL A 120 -9.91 16.38 5.27
CA VAL A 120 -9.96 17.80 5.63
C VAL A 120 -8.56 18.39 5.75
N MET A 121 -8.37 19.60 5.24
CA MET A 121 -7.16 20.39 5.42
C MET A 121 -7.36 21.40 6.53
N VAL A 122 -6.44 21.43 7.49
CA VAL A 122 -6.38 22.42 8.55
C VAL A 122 -5.33 23.47 8.24
N LYS A 123 -5.66 24.73 8.49
CA LYS A 123 -4.73 25.86 8.51
C LYS A 123 -4.90 26.64 9.80
N CYS A 124 -3.81 26.83 10.54
CA CYS A 124 -3.76 27.70 11.71
C CYS A 124 -2.86 28.90 11.43
N LYS A 125 -3.34 30.09 11.78
CA LYS A 125 -2.69 31.37 11.48
C LYS A 125 -2.64 32.29 12.69
N THR A 126 -1.74 33.26 12.60
CA THR A 126 -1.70 34.47 13.44
C THR A 126 -1.93 35.69 12.56
N SER A 127 -1.86 36.90 13.14
CA SER A 127 -1.84 38.15 12.35
C SER A 127 -0.67 38.22 11.36
N LEU A 128 0.40 37.44 11.56
CA LEU A 128 1.60 37.42 10.72
C LEU A 128 1.53 36.40 9.57
N GLY A 129 0.54 35.51 9.56
CA GLY A 129 0.37 34.48 8.51
C GLY A 129 0.12 33.08 9.05
N VAL A 130 0.12 32.10 8.13
CA VAL A 130 -0.09 30.67 8.43
C VAL A 130 1.15 30.11 9.12
N ILE A 131 0.96 29.48 10.28
CA ILE A 131 2.04 28.92 11.11
C ILE A 131 2.00 27.38 11.19
N TYR A 132 0.89 26.79 10.78
CA TYR A 132 0.69 25.35 10.77
C TYR A 132 -0.33 24.99 9.69
N SER A 133 -0.05 23.92 8.94
CA SER A 133 -1.00 23.32 8.03
C SER A 133 -0.81 21.81 8.02
N ASN A 134 -1.90 21.07 8.04
CA ASN A 134 -1.88 19.62 7.94
C ASN A 134 -3.19 19.12 7.30
N VAL A 135 -3.16 17.91 6.73
CA VAL A 135 -4.33 17.22 6.18
C VAL A 135 -4.61 15.99 7.03
N HIS A 136 -5.89 15.74 7.29
CA HIS A 136 -6.38 14.65 8.13
C HIS A 136 -7.36 13.78 7.37
N ALA A 137 -7.33 12.47 7.66
CA ALA A 137 -8.31 11.50 7.18
C ALA A 137 -9.30 11.18 8.30
N ALA A 138 -10.59 11.40 8.05
CA ALA A 138 -11.69 11.10 8.96
C ALA A 138 -12.23 9.68 8.67
N ILE A 139 -11.43 8.65 8.92
CA ILE A 139 -11.85 7.27 8.64
C ILE A 139 -12.97 6.89 9.60
N SER A 140 -14.08 6.41 9.03
CA SER A 140 -15.28 6.04 9.75
C SER A 140 -16.16 5.15 8.88
N SER A 141 -16.95 4.27 9.51
CA SER A 141 -17.91 3.38 8.85
C SER A 141 -18.93 4.14 7.98
N ARG A 142 -19.18 5.42 8.27
CA ARG A 142 -20.09 6.28 7.48
C ARG A 142 -19.65 6.50 6.03
N HIS A 143 -18.36 6.31 5.74
CA HIS A 143 -17.79 6.43 4.40
C HIS A 143 -17.84 5.11 3.62
N VAL A 144 -18.27 4.01 4.27
CA VAL A 144 -18.44 2.71 3.64
C VAL A 144 -19.84 2.61 3.02
N PRO A 145 -19.98 2.09 1.79
CA PRO A 145 -21.29 1.81 1.21
C PRO A 145 -22.16 0.93 2.11
N GLU A 146 -23.43 1.31 2.29
CA GLU A 146 -24.36 0.61 3.18
C GLU A 146 -24.53 -0.88 2.80
N SER A 147 -24.46 -1.20 1.50
CA SER A 147 -24.51 -2.57 0.99
C SER A 147 -23.34 -3.44 1.48
N LYS A 148 -22.16 -2.86 1.68
CA LYS A 148 -20.97 -3.55 2.21
C LYS A 148 -21.05 -3.67 3.73
N MET A 149 -21.55 -2.64 4.42
CA MET A 149 -21.74 -2.65 5.87
C MET A 149 -22.77 -3.69 6.36
N LYS A 150 -23.85 -3.90 5.59
CA LYS A 150 -24.91 -4.86 5.94
C LYS A 150 -24.60 -6.30 5.50
N ARG A 151 -23.43 -6.53 4.89
CA ARG A 151 -23.08 -7.85 4.38
C ARG A 151 -22.77 -8.78 5.55
N ASN A 152 -23.55 -9.85 5.67
CA ASN A 152 -23.33 -10.88 6.67
C ASN A 152 -22.35 -11.92 6.14
N TRP A 153 -21.20 -12.00 6.79
CA TRP A 153 -20.22 -13.07 6.57
C TRP A 153 -20.48 -14.21 7.57
N THR A 154 -20.48 -15.45 7.11
CA THR A 154 -20.58 -16.64 7.98
C THR A 154 -19.18 -17.14 8.32
N SER A 155 -19.02 -17.99 9.35
CA SER A 155 -17.72 -18.61 9.67
C SER A 155 -17.10 -19.38 8.49
N GLU A 156 -17.93 -19.92 7.60
CA GLU A 156 -17.50 -20.65 6.38
C GLU A 156 -17.17 -19.73 5.21
N THR A 157 -17.63 -18.48 5.22
CA THR A 157 -17.47 -17.51 4.13
C THR A 157 -16.73 -16.24 4.58
N THR A 158 -16.14 -16.27 5.78
CA THR A 158 -15.44 -15.11 6.33
C THR A 158 -14.22 -14.81 5.46
N PRO A 159 -14.17 -13.64 4.81
CA PRO A 159 -13.11 -13.31 3.86
C PRO A 159 -11.81 -12.99 4.59
N PHE A 160 -10.69 -13.21 3.89
CA PHE A 160 -9.38 -12.72 4.33
C PHE A 160 -9.32 -11.19 4.24
N GLY A 161 -8.79 -10.53 5.27
CA GLY A 161 -8.29 -9.17 5.11
C GLY A 161 -7.04 -9.17 4.24
N VAL A 162 -7.01 -8.38 3.17
CA VAL A 162 -5.86 -8.33 2.25
C VAL A 162 -5.22 -6.95 2.33
N LEU A 163 -3.97 -6.89 2.80
CA LEU A 163 -3.17 -5.67 2.84
C LEU A 163 -1.97 -5.80 1.90
N PHE A 164 -1.87 -4.89 0.94
CA PHE A 164 -0.68 -4.73 0.11
C PHE A 164 0.14 -3.53 0.59
N VAL A 165 1.39 -3.77 0.98
CA VAL A 165 2.37 -2.72 1.26
C VAL A 165 3.43 -2.76 0.17
N GLY A 166 3.41 -1.76 -0.71
CA GLY A 166 4.42 -1.58 -1.75
C GLY A 166 5.54 -0.66 -1.27
N ILE A 167 6.78 -1.06 -1.49
CA ILE A 167 7.95 -0.19 -1.32
C ILE A 167 8.61 -0.06 -2.69
N ASP A 168 8.59 1.13 -3.25
CA ASP A 168 9.10 1.37 -4.60
C ASP A 168 10.64 1.29 -4.64
N SER A 169 11.16 0.76 -5.75
CA SER A 169 12.56 0.84 -6.13
C SER A 169 13.56 0.16 -5.17
N ILE A 170 13.09 -0.80 -4.37
CA ILE A 170 13.93 -1.56 -3.45
C ILE A 170 14.10 -3.01 -3.92
N SER A 171 15.36 -3.48 -3.99
CA SER A 171 15.66 -4.91 -4.13
C SER A 171 15.73 -5.58 -2.76
N LYS A 172 15.64 -6.91 -2.71
CA LYS A 172 15.83 -7.70 -1.48
C LYS A 172 17.13 -7.33 -0.75
N MET A 173 18.25 -7.26 -1.48
CA MET A 173 19.53 -6.87 -0.89
C MET A 173 19.52 -5.43 -0.38
N ASN A 174 18.85 -4.51 -1.09
CA ASN A 174 18.76 -3.13 -0.65
C ASN A 174 17.91 -2.98 0.61
N LEU A 175 16.82 -3.75 0.75
CA LEU A 175 16.00 -3.81 1.96
C LEU A 175 16.83 -4.21 3.20
N VAL A 176 17.70 -5.20 3.07
CA VAL A 176 18.62 -5.62 4.15
C VAL A 176 19.52 -4.45 4.57
N ARG A 177 20.07 -3.71 3.60
CA ARG A 177 20.99 -2.58 3.88
C ARG A 177 20.30 -1.36 4.48
N THR A 178 19.19 -0.93 3.88
CA THR A 178 18.55 0.37 4.20
C THR A 178 17.47 0.26 5.27
N MET A 179 16.88 -0.92 5.46
CA MET A 179 15.79 -1.16 6.41
C MET A 179 16.03 -2.41 7.28
N PRO A 180 17.20 -2.55 7.94
CA PRO A 180 17.57 -3.77 8.66
C PRO A 180 16.59 -4.13 9.78
N LYS A 181 16.05 -3.14 10.49
CA LYS A 181 15.02 -3.37 11.52
C LYS A 181 13.73 -3.96 10.94
N THR A 182 13.31 -3.47 9.78
CA THR A 182 12.13 -3.98 9.07
C THR A 182 12.39 -5.40 8.56
N TYR A 183 13.57 -5.64 8.00
CA TYR A 183 13.96 -6.98 7.55
C TYR A 183 13.94 -8.01 8.69
N GLU A 184 14.53 -7.68 9.84
CA GLU A 184 14.50 -8.56 11.02
C GLU A 184 13.08 -8.77 11.57
N PHE A 185 12.27 -7.71 11.59
CA PHE A 185 10.86 -7.81 11.98
C PHE A 185 10.08 -8.79 11.10
N LEU A 186 10.28 -8.75 9.78
CA LEU A 186 9.63 -9.65 8.84
C LEU A 186 10.14 -11.09 9.02
N ARG A 187 11.44 -11.29 9.23
CA ARG A 187 12.02 -12.63 9.40
C ARG A 187 11.68 -13.31 10.72
N GLY A 188 11.47 -12.54 11.79
CA GLY A 188 11.24 -13.05 13.14
C GLY A 188 9.80 -13.48 13.44
N ARG A 189 8.91 -13.55 12.44
CA ARG A 189 7.46 -13.76 12.61
C ARG A 189 6.89 -14.62 11.49
N ASP A 190 5.55 -14.74 11.48
CA ASP A 190 4.71 -15.47 10.53
C ASP A 190 4.68 -14.91 9.09
N PHE A 191 5.77 -14.28 8.62
CA PHE A 191 5.94 -13.86 7.23
C PHE A 191 6.79 -14.85 6.45
N TYR A 192 6.39 -15.12 5.20
CA TYR A 192 7.09 -16.04 4.32
C TYR A 192 7.81 -15.28 3.19
N ASP A 193 9.14 -15.39 3.16
CA ASP A 193 10.00 -14.82 2.13
C ASP A 193 9.91 -15.65 0.85
N LEU A 194 9.18 -15.15 -0.15
CA LEU A 194 9.12 -15.73 -1.49
C LEU A 194 10.48 -15.56 -2.19
N LYS A 195 11.43 -16.46 -1.93
CA LYS A 195 12.83 -16.32 -2.33
C LYS A 195 13.02 -16.26 -3.85
N GLY A 196 12.13 -16.91 -4.60
CA GLY A 196 12.11 -16.90 -6.06
C GLY A 196 11.18 -15.86 -6.69
N TYR A 197 10.56 -14.97 -5.90
CA TYR A 197 9.67 -13.95 -6.45
C TYR A 197 10.43 -12.97 -7.33
N THR A 198 10.03 -12.87 -8.59
CA THR A 198 10.70 -12.04 -9.59
C THR A 198 9.70 -11.13 -10.30
N LYS A 199 10.05 -9.85 -10.42
CA LYS A 199 9.28 -8.86 -11.17
C LYS A 199 9.26 -9.24 -12.67
N ILE A 200 8.18 -8.94 -13.37
CA ILE A 200 8.03 -9.21 -14.82
C ILE A 200 8.37 -8.01 -15.71
N GLY A 201 8.66 -6.86 -15.10
CA GLY A 201 8.95 -5.64 -15.83
C GLY A 201 9.73 -4.65 -14.97
N ASP A 202 10.31 -3.64 -15.59
CA ASP A 202 11.24 -2.77 -14.87
C ASP A 202 10.58 -1.83 -13.88
N ASN A 203 9.51 -1.19 -14.32
CA ASN A 203 8.79 -0.16 -13.58
C ASN A 203 7.65 -0.74 -12.73
N THR A 204 7.11 0.06 -11.82
CA THR A 204 6.01 -0.32 -10.93
C THR A 204 4.73 -0.71 -11.69
N PHE A 205 4.36 0.07 -12.72
CA PHE A 205 3.13 -0.14 -13.48
C PHE A 205 2.97 -1.55 -14.09
N PRO A 206 3.90 -2.11 -14.89
CA PRO A 206 3.72 -3.45 -15.46
C PRO A 206 3.55 -4.54 -14.39
N ASN A 207 4.26 -4.44 -13.26
CA ASN A 207 4.18 -5.41 -12.17
C ASN A 207 2.85 -5.31 -11.42
N LEU A 208 2.43 -4.10 -11.05
CA LEU A 208 1.16 -3.92 -10.36
C LEU A 208 -0.02 -4.29 -11.27
N MET A 209 0.02 -3.92 -12.55
CA MET A 209 -1.04 -4.28 -13.49
C MET A 209 -1.12 -5.79 -13.74
N ALA A 210 0.00 -6.52 -13.67
CA ALA A 210 -0.03 -7.98 -13.70
C ALA A 210 -0.77 -8.57 -12.49
N ILE A 211 -0.53 -8.04 -11.28
CA ILE A 211 -1.26 -8.43 -10.07
C ILE A 211 -2.76 -8.07 -10.20
N LEU A 212 -3.06 -6.86 -10.66
CA LEU A 212 -4.43 -6.36 -10.69
C LEU A 212 -5.26 -6.94 -11.84
N THR A 213 -4.68 -7.32 -12.97
CA THR A 213 -5.48 -7.70 -14.16
C THR A 213 -5.13 -9.07 -14.74
N GLY A 214 -4.02 -9.68 -14.31
CA GLY A 214 -3.52 -10.90 -14.93
C GLY A 214 -3.04 -10.72 -16.37
N LYS A 215 -2.82 -9.46 -16.81
CA LYS A 215 -2.42 -9.06 -18.17
C LYS A 215 -1.06 -8.40 -18.15
N THR A 216 -0.38 -8.44 -19.29
CA THR A 216 0.81 -7.62 -19.56
C THR A 216 0.42 -6.16 -19.70
N TRP A 217 1.38 -5.25 -19.56
CA TRP A 217 1.10 -3.82 -19.75
C TRP A 217 0.63 -3.51 -21.18
N THR A 218 1.15 -4.17 -22.21
CA THR A 218 0.70 -3.97 -23.60
C THR A 218 -0.78 -4.34 -23.78
N GLN A 219 -1.20 -5.49 -23.25
CA GLN A 219 -2.61 -5.92 -23.24
C GLN A 219 -3.51 -4.94 -22.48
N VAL A 220 -3.03 -4.36 -21.37
CA VAL A 220 -3.75 -3.30 -20.65
C VAL A 220 -3.94 -2.06 -21.53
N TYR A 221 -2.90 -1.63 -22.24
CA TYR A 221 -3.00 -0.47 -23.15
C TYR A 221 -3.93 -0.73 -24.34
N GLU A 222 -4.02 -1.97 -24.82
CA GLU A 222 -4.94 -2.34 -25.90
C GLU A 222 -6.41 -2.36 -25.45
N GLN A 223 -6.68 -2.88 -24.24
CA GLN A 223 -8.04 -3.14 -23.78
C GLN A 223 -8.63 -1.96 -23.00
N CYS A 224 -7.83 -1.31 -22.16
CA CYS A 224 -8.30 -0.30 -21.23
C CYS A 224 -7.25 0.81 -21.04
N ASP A 225 -6.80 1.36 -22.17
CA ASP A 225 -5.74 2.38 -22.27
C ASP A 225 -5.83 3.46 -21.17
N PRO A 226 -4.88 3.48 -20.21
CA PRO A 226 -4.90 4.42 -19.09
C PRO A 226 -4.62 5.87 -19.53
N LYS A 227 -4.11 6.10 -20.76
CA LYS A 227 -3.92 7.44 -21.32
C LYS A 227 -5.17 7.98 -22.00
N LYS A 228 -6.05 7.11 -22.51
CA LYS A 228 -7.25 7.53 -23.24
C LYS A 228 -8.48 7.51 -22.34
N ASN A 229 -8.68 6.40 -21.63
CA ASN A 229 -9.97 6.06 -21.04
C ASN A 229 -9.97 6.10 -19.50
N LYS A 230 -8.93 6.68 -18.87
CA LYS A 230 -8.85 6.82 -17.40
C LYS A 230 -9.17 5.54 -16.64
N MET A 231 -8.66 4.41 -17.12
CA MET A 231 -8.85 3.09 -16.50
C MET A 231 -10.33 2.64 -16.38
N SER A 232 -11.29 3.34 -17.02
CA SER A 232 -12.75 3.17 -16.81
C SER A 232 -13.32 1.81 -17.22
N ASN A 233 -12.54 1.00 -17.94
CA ASN A 233 -12.95 -0.30 -18.50
C ASN A 233 -11.94 -1.41 -18.20
N CYS A 234 -11.10 -1.26 -17.17
CA CYS A 234 -10.21 -2.34 -16.79
C CYS A 234 -10.91 -3.28 -15.81
N ASP A 235 -11.02 -4.56 -16.17
CA ASP A 235 -11.40 -5.62 -15.22
C ASP A 235 -10.22 -5.86 -14.26
N THR A 236 -10.24 -5.22 -13.10
CA THR A 236 -9.20 -5.33 -12.09
C THR A 236 -9.64 -6.23 -10.93
N MET A 237 -8.66 -6.71 -10.16
CA MET A 237 -8.92 -7.40 -8.91
C MET A 237 -9.69 -6.50 -7.94
N TRP A 238 -9.48 -5.18 -7.97
CA TRP A 238 -10.26 -4.27 -7.13
C TRP A 238 -11.76 -4.33 -7.43
N ASP A 239 -12.15 -4.41 -8.71
CA ASP A 239 -13.55 -4.55 -9.10
C ASP A 239 -14.11 -5.87 -8.56
N LYS A 240 -13.36 -6.97 -8.72
CA LYS A 240 -13.75 -8.31 -8.25
C LYS A 240 -13.90 -8.40 -6.73
N PHE A 241 -12.97 -7.81 -5.98
CA PHE A 241 -13.07 -7.70 -4.53
C PHE A 241 -14.28 -6.81 -4.13
N SER A 242 -14.48 -5.68 -4.82
CA SER A 242 -15.61 -4.79 -4.55
C SER A 242 -16.97 -5.45 -4.83
N ASP A 243 -17.08 -6.24 -5.89
CA ASP A 243 -18.29 -7.01 -6.25
C ASP A 243 -18.64 -8.07 -5.20
N LEU A 244 -17.64 -8.65 -4.54
CA LEU A 244 -17.84 -9.52 -3.37
C LEU A 244 -18.08 -8.74 -2.07
N GLY A 245 -18.12 -7.41 -2.11
CA GLY A 245 -18.48 -6.56 -0.97
C GLY A 245 -17.31 -6.23 -0.03
N TYR A 246 -16.07 -6.39 -0.48
CA TYR A 246 -14.90 -5.94 0.29
C TYR A 246 -14.86 -4.42 0.37
N ILE A 247 -14.41 -3.92 1.52
CA ILE A 247 -14.10 -2.52 1.72
C ILE A 247 -12.70 -2.27 1.17
N MET A 248 -12.59 -1.39 0.18
CA MET A 248 -11.38 -1.18 -0.60
C MET A 248 -10.74 0.16 -0.27
N ALA A 249 -9.43 0.19 -0.16
CA ALA A 249 -8.65 1.41 0.02
C ALA A 249 -7.41 1.41 -0.89
N TYR A 250 -7.06 2.58 -1.41
CA TYR A 250 -5.83 2.79 -2.17
C TYR A 250 -5.22 4.15 -1.84
N THR A 251 -3.90 4.16 -1.64
CA THR A 251 -3.11 5.35 -1.42
C THR A 251 -1.66 5.11 -1.85
N GLU A 252 -0.94 6.18 -2.17
CA GLU A 252 0.48 6.19 -2.48
C GLU A 252 1.08 7.50 -1.97
N ASP A 253 2.34 7.50 -1.52
CA ASP A 253 3.00 8.67 -0.94
C ASP A 253 3.53 9.67 -1.98
N GLU A 254 3.79 9.20 -3.20
CA GLU A 254 4.34 10.02 -4.29
C GLU A 254 3.25 10.42 -5.30
N SER A 255 2.41 11.40 -4.92
CA SER A 255 1.31 11.85 -5.76
C SER A 255 1.74 12.38 -7.14
N THR A 256 2.91 13.02 -7.26
CA THR A 256 3.36 13.61 -8.53
C THR A 256 3.88 12.60 -9.55
N MET A 257 4.26 11.40 -9.10
CA MET A 257 4.63 10.28 -9.96
C MET A 257 3.77 9.05 -9.70
N GLY A 258 2.52 9.28 -9.28
CA GLY A 258 1.62 8.20 -8.89
C GLY A 258 1.45 7.15 -9.99
N ILE A 259 1.32 5.89 -9.61
CA ILE A 259 1.37 4.73 -10.52
C ILE A 259 0.36 4.89 -11.67
N PHE A 260 -0.81 5.41 -11.37
CA PHE A 260 -1.92 5.60 -12.32
C PHE A 260 -1.95 6.99 -12.98
N ASN A 261 -1.10 7.91 -12.54
CA ASN A 261 -1.14 9.34 -12.90
C ASN A 261 0.10 9.78 -13.69
N TYR A 262 1.27 9.19 -13.43
CA TYR A 262 2.51 9.49 -14.15
C TYR A 262 2.39 9.12 -15.64
N ASN A 263 2.39 10.14 -16.51
CA ASN A 263 2.15 10.00 -17.95
C ASN A 263 0.83 9.28 -18.31
N ARG A 264 -0.17 9.33 -17.43
CA ARG A 264 -1.49 8.69 -17.55
C ARG A 264 -2.57 9.65 -17.02
N LYS A 265 -3.84 9.28 -17.11
CA LYS A 265 -4.96 10.14 -16.67
C LYS A 265 -5.62 9.71 -15.36
N GLY A 266 -5.05 8.72 -14.67
CA GLY A 266 -5.61 8.07 -13.50
C GLY A 266 -7.01 7.52 -13.75
N PHE A 267 -7.93 7.75 -12.83
CA PHE A 267 -9.25 7.13 -12.86
C PHE A 267 -10.36 8.09 -13.32
N ALA A 268 -11.45 7.60 -13.90
CA ALA A 268 -12.64 8.43 -14.13
C ALA A 268 -13.44 8.55 -12.82
N SER A 269 -13.87 7.42 -12.28
CA SER A 269 -14.43 7.25 -10.94
C SER A 269 -13.37 6.67 -9.99
N PRO A 270 -13.41 6.95 -8.68
CA PRO A 270 -12.55 6.27 -7.71
C PRO A 270 -12.64 4.74 -7.86
N SER A 271 -11.50 4.06 -7.86
CA SER A 271 -11.42 2.59 -8.00
C SER A 271 -11.61 1.84 -6.67
N THR A 272 -11.70 2.58 -5.56
CA THR A 272 -11.80 2.04 -4.19
C THR A 272 -12.71 2.94 -3.35
N ASP A 273 -13.27 2.41 -2.25
CA ASP A 273 -14.15 3.17 -1.35
C ASP A 273 -13.36 4.30 -0.65
N PHE A 274 -12.12 4.01 -0.26
CA PHE A 274 -11.17 4.96 0.30
C PHE A 274 -10.05 5.24 -0.71
N TYR A 275 -10.37 6.03 -1.74
CA TYR A 275 -9.38 6.55 -2.69
C TYR A 275 -8.70 7.80 -2.13
N MET A 276 -7.56 7.60 -1.46
CA MET A 276 -6.95 8.61 -0.58
C MET A 276 -5.96 9.53 -1.30
N ARG A 277 -6.10 9.72 -2.61
CA ARG A 277 -5.28 10.67 -3.36
C ARG A 277 -5.38 12.12 -2.83
N PRO A 278 -6.58 12.65 -2.50
CA PRO A 278 -6.70 13.98 -1.91
C PRO A 278 -6.02 14.15 -0.54
N TYR A 279 -5.69 13.05 0.15
CA TYR A 279 -5.04 13.07 1.47
C TYR A 279 -3.52 13.28 1.38
N VAL A 280 -2.92 12.88 0.25
CA VAL A 280 -1.46 12.96 0.01
C VAL A 280 -1.09 14.10 -0.92
N GLU A 281 -2.03 14.57 -1.73
CA GLU A 281 -1.91 15.81 -2.47
C GLU A 281 -2.09 17.01 -1.54
N GLN A 282 -1.50 18.16 -1.88
CA GLN A 282 -1.79 19.50 -1.32
C GLN A 282 -1.01 20.01 -0.11
N LEU A 283 -0.10 19.25 0.48
CA LEU A 283 0.78 19.78 1.52
C LEU A 283 2.10 20.30 0.95
N PRO A 284 2.69 21.37 1.54
CA PRO A 284 4.08 21.71 1.28
C PRO A 284 4.95 20.49 1.51
N SER A 285 5.78 20.17 0.53
CA SER A 285 6.61 18.99 0.60
C SER A 285 8.09 19.32 0.61
N ILE A 286 8.83 18.55 1.39
CA ILE A 286 10.28 18.53 1.33
C ILE A 286 10.66 17.31 0.50
N LYS A 287 11.36 17.56 -0.60
CA LYS A 287 11.84 16.51 -1.49
C LYS A 287 13.29 16.17 -1.17
N LYS A 288 13.61 14.88 -1.21
CA LYS A 288 14.99 14.36 -1.18
C LYS A 288 15.20 13.48 -2.39
N CYS A 289 16.27 13.71 -3.14
CA CYS A 289 16.53 13.00 -4.40
C CYS A 289 15.34 13.02 -5.39
N GLY A 290 14.56 14.09 -5.39
CA GLY A 290 13.37 14.25 -6.25
C GLY A 290 12.07 13.65 -5.70
N MET A 291 12.12 12.89 -4.60
CA MET A 291 10.97 12.18 -4.00
C MET A 291 10.44 12.90 -2.77
N HIS A 292 9.12 12.86 -2.53
CA HIS A 292 8.49 13.45 -1.35
C HIS A 292 8.89 12.73 -0.06
N THR A 293 9.77 13.33 0.76
CA THR A 293 10.13 12.81 2.08
C THR A 293 9.18 13.32 3.17
N CYS A 294 8.74 14.57 3.04
CA CYS A 294 7.78 15.18 3.95
C CYS A 294 6.53 15.61 3.20
N SER A 295 5.38 15.39 3.82
CA SER A 295 4.09 15.94 3.42
C SER A 295 3.51 16.72 4.59
N GLY A 296 3.71 18.03 4.56
CA GLY A 296 3.45 18.92 5.67
C GLY A 296 4.37 18.63 6.86
N PRO A 297 3.85 18.54 8.10
CA PRO A 297 4.67 18.31 9.29
C PRO A 297 5.09 16.85 9.50
N GLU A 298 4.71 15.94 8.61
CA GLU A 298 4.86 14.48 8.76
C GLU A 298 5.70 13.87 7.63
N ASN A 299 6.36 12.74 7.91
CA ASN A 299 7.03 11.95 6.88
C ASN A 299 5.98 11.30 5.96
N SER A 300 6.22 11.32 4.65
CA SER A 300 5.26 10.83 3.66
C SER A 300 4.97 9.33 3.82
N GLY A 301 6.00 8.51 4.08
CA GLY A 301 5.83 7.08 4.29
C GLY A 301 5.10 6.75 5.59
N GLU A 302 5.43 7.46 6.68
CA GLU A 302 4.71 7.32 7.97
C GLU A 302 3.24 7.69 7.81
N ARG A 303 2.93 8.75 7.06
CA ARG A 303 1.56 9.17 6.77
C ARG A 303 0.75 8.05 6.10
N ILE A 304 1.33 7.34 5.14
CA ILE A 304 0.67 6.19 4.48
C ILE A 304 0.47 5.02 5.46
N MET A 305 1.49 4.70 6.26
CA MET A 305 1.38 3.59 7.22
C MET A 305 0.38 3.89 8.34
N ASN A 306 0.34 5.12 8.84
CA ASN A 306 -0.66 5.57 9.82
C ASN A 306 -2.08 5.53 9.23
N LEU A 307 -2.23 5.84 7.93
CA LEU A 307 -3.51 5.71 7.25
C LEU A 307 -3.96 4.25 7.17
N ALA A 308 -3.05 3.33 6.82
CA ALA A 308 -3.34 1.89 6.80
C ALA A 308 -3.74 1.37 8.20
N GLN A 309 -3.05 1.82 9.24
CA GLN A 309 -3.41 1.52 10.63
C GLN A 309 -4.81 2.07 10.96
N GLY A 310 -5.07 3.34 10.65
CA GLY A 310 -6.37 3.97 10.90
C GLY A 310 -7.53 3.27 10.19
N LEU A 311 -7.31 2.71 8.99
CA LEU A 311 -8.30 1.88 8.29
C LEU A 311 -8.57 0.59 9.07
N GLY A 312 -7.53 -0.08 9.56
CA GLY A 312 -7.67 -1.30 10.38
C GLY A 312 -8.35 -1.06 11.73
N ASP A 313 -8.10 0.08 12.37
CA ASP A 313 -8.63 0.40 13.70
C ASP A 313 -10.11 0.81 13.67
N HIS A 314 -10.58 1.43 12.58
CA HIS A 314 -11.91 2.05 12.52
C HIS A 314 -12.90 1.34 11.59
N LEU A 315 -12.44 0.45 10.73
CA LEU A 315 -13.31 -0.30 9.82
C LEU A 315 -13.57 -1.71 10.36
N PRO A 316 -14.73 -2.31 10.01
CA PRO A 316 -15.04 -3.65 10.44
C PRO A 316 -13.96 -4.64 9.99
N ALA A 317 -13.31 -5.28 10.95
CA ALA A 317 -12.49 -6.46 10.72
C ALA A 317 -13.29 -7.72 11.12
N PRO A 318 -12.97 -8.90 10.56
CA PRO A 318 -13.50 -10.16 11.06
C PRO A 318 -13.30 -10.24 12.58
N SER A 319 -14.35 -10.63 13.31
CA SER A 319 -14.38 -10.65 14.78
C SER A 319 -13.37 -11.62 15.40
N LYS A 320 -12.79 -12.52 14.60
CA LYS A 320 -11.70 -13.41 14.98
C LYS A 320 -10.50 -13.09 14.09
N ILE A 321 -9.36 -12.74 14.71
CA ILE A 321 -8.08 -12.81 14.01
C ILE A 321 -7.84 -14.28 13.76
N GLN A 322 -8.05 -14.68 12.51
CA GLN A 322 -7.81 -16.05 12.12
C GLN A 322 -6.30 -16.31 12.21
N THR A 323 -5.93 -17.33 12.97
CA THR A 323 -4.53 -17.72 13.13
C THR A 323 -4.09 -18.59 11.96
N LEU A 324 -2.77 -18.70 11.75
CA LEU A 324 -2.20 -19.67 10.82
C LEU A 324 -2.69 -21.10 11.10
N LEU A 325 -2.93 -21.45 12.38
CA LEU A 325 -3.45 -22.76 12.76
C LEU A 325 -4.88 -22.96 12.28
N ASP A 326 -5.75 -21.96 12.47
CA ASP A 326 -7.14 -22.12 12.01
C ASP A 326 -7.21 -22.21 10.46
N GLU A 327 -6.30 -21.57 9.72
CA GLU A 327 -6.19 -21.70 8.26
C GLU A 327 -5.67 -23.08 7.84
N TYR A 328 -4.65 -23.60 8.52
CA TYR A 328 -4.17 -24.97 8.29
C TYR A 328 -5.28 -26.01 8.52
N GLU A 329 -6.09 -25.83 9.56
CA GLU A 329 -7.21 -26.75 9.85
C GLU A 329 -8.30 -26.68 8.76
N ARG A 330 -8.56 -25.51 8.19
CA ARG A 330 -9.57 -25.34 7.12
C ARG A 330 -9.10 -25.78 5.74
N HIS A 331 -7.83 -25.50 5.41
CA HIS A 331 -7.26 -25.70 4.07
C HIS A 331 -5.85 -26.31 4.14
N PRO A 332 -5.70 -27.54 4.66
CA PRO A 332 -4.37 -28.11 4.96
C PRO A 332 -3.51 -28.32 3.72
N ALA A 333 -4.10 -28.68 2.58
CA ALA A 333 -3.37 -28.89 1.34
C ALA A 333 -2.84 -27.56 0.78
N GLU A 334 -3.70 -26.56 0.71
CA GLU A 334 -3.39 -25.20 0.26
C GLU A 334 -2.35 -24.53 1.13
N PHE A 335 -2.45 -24.72 2.45
CA PHE A 335 -1.49 -24.23 3.42
C PHE A 335 -0.11 -24.89 3.23
N ASN A 336 -0.05 -26.23 3.10
CA ASN A 336 1.22 -26.93 2.85
C ASN A 336 1.88 -26.48 1.53
N ASN A 337 1.10 -26.24 0.49
CA ASN A 337 1.59 -25.68 -0.77
C ASN A 337 2.15 -24.26 -0.56
N PHE A 338 1.42 -23.43 0.18
CA PHE A 338 1.85 -22.07 0.53
C PHE A 338 3.15 -22.06 1.35
N LEU A 339 3.41 -23.07 2.18
CA LEU A 339 4.68 -23.22 2.90
C LEU A 339 5.84 -23.70 2.03
N THR A 340 5.53 -24.42 0.94
CA THR A 340 6.53 -24.99 0.02
C THR A 340 6.94 -23.98 -1.06
N ASN A 341 5.98 -23.24 -1.58
CA ASN A 341 6.14 -22.28 -2.66
C ASN A 341 7.14 -21.11 -2.44
N PRO A 342 7.50 -20.71 -1.20
CA PRO A 342 8.56 -19.74 -0.96
C PRO A 342 9.94 -20.18 -1.49
N GLN A 343 10.15 -21.48 -1.72
CA GLN A 343 11.34 -22.04 -2.36
C GLN A 343 11.16 -22.29 -3.87
N ARG A 344 10.13 -21.71 -4.50
CA ARG A 344 9.80 -21.89 -5.92
C ARG A 344 9.88 -20.56 -6.67
N LEU A 345 10.04 -20.65 -7.99
CA LEU A 345 10.02 -19.47 -8.87
C LEU A 345 8.58 -18.97 -8.99
N SER A 346 8.35 -17.72 -8.57
CA SER A 346 7.04 -17.07 -8.58
C SER A 346 7.13 -15.64 -9.10
N ASN A 347 5.99 -15.04 -9.44
CA ASN A 347 5.93 -13.71 -10.05
C ASN A 347 4.61 -12.96 -9.70
N PRO A 348 4.45 -11.71 -10.16
CA PRO A 348 3.18 -10.97 -10.12
C PRO A 348 1.91 -11.70 -10.61
N PHE A 349 1.99 -12.54 -11.65
CA PHE A 349 0.83 -13.30 -12.14
C PHE A 349 0.43 -14.44 -11.20
N ASP A 350 1.37 -15.09 -10.50
CA ASP A 350 1.04 -16.08 -9.48
C ASP A 350 0.33 -15.41 -8.28
N VAL A 351 0.74 -14.19 -7.92
CA VAL A 351 0.03 -13.37 -6.92
C VAL A 351 -1.38 -13.02 -7.41
N HIS A 352 -1.56 -12.63 -8.69
CA HIS A 352 -2.88 -12.43 -9.28
C HIS A 352 -3.77 -13.67 -9.13
N MET A 353 -3.25 -14.85 -9.47
CA MET A 353 -3.98 -16.11 -9.33
C MET A 353 -4.29 -16.43 -7.86
N THR A 354 -3.37 -16.10 -6.94
CA THR A 354 -3.59 -16.27 -5.49
C THR A 354 -4.75 -15.40 -5.00
N LEU A 355 -4.84 -14.15 -5.47
CA LEU A 355 -5.95 -13.28 -5.11
C LEU A 355 -7.29 -13.79 -5.64
N GLN A 356 -7.31 -14.46 -6.78
CA GLN A 356 -8.54 -15.12 -7.27
C GLN A 356 -8.96 -16.30 -6.39
N ASP A 357 -8.02 -17.08 -5.86
CA ASP A 357 -8.33 -18.13 -4.89
C ASP A 357 -8.80 -17.53 -3.54
N VAL A 358 -8.26 -16.37 -3.12
CA VAL A 358 -8.80 -15.63 -1.96
C VAL A 358 -10.28 -15.25 -2.15
N LEU A 359 -10.66 -14.80 -3.36
CA LEU A 359 -12.06 -14.54 -3.69
C LEU A 359 -12.91 -15.82 -3.67
N LEU A 360 -12.35 -16.94 -4.16
CA LEU A 360 -13.00 -18.25 -4.15
C LEU A 360 -13.25 -18.75 -2.71
N PHE A 361 -12.31 -18.54 -1.79
CA PHE A 361 -12.50 -18.89 -0.38
C PHE A 361 -13.60 -18.05 0.28
N ALA A 362 -13.71 -16.77 -0.09
CA ALA A 362 -14.79 -15.91 0.40
C ALA A 362 -16.16 -16.21 -0.23
N ASN A 363 -16.17 -16.70 -1.48
CA ASN A 363 -17.38 -17.07 -2.19
C ASN A 363 -17.12 -18.22 -3.18
N GLN A 364 -17.60 -19.41 -2.84
CA GLN A 364 -17.42 -20.63 -3.64
C GLN A 364 -18.06 -20.57 -5.04
N THR A 365 -18.94 -19.59 -5.31
CA THR A 365 -19.52 -19.36 -6.65
C THR A 365 -18.63 -18.50 -7.55
N TYR A 366 -17.54 -17.92 -7.03
CA TYR A 366 -16.58 -17.15 -7.81
C TYR A 366 -15.88 -18.04 -8.85
N SER A 367 -15.77 -17.54 -10.09
CA SER A 367 -15.14 -18.28 -11.18
C SER A 367 -13.73 -17.77 -11.44
N VAL A 368 -12.73 -18.56 -11.07
CA VAL A 368 -11.32 -18.26 -11.32
C VAL A 368 -11.03 -18.23 -12.82
N GLN A 369 -10.47 -17.12 -13.30
CA GLN A 369 -10.07 -16.94 -14.68
C GLN A 369 -8.55 -17.10 -14.81
N PRO A 370 -8.03 -17.90 -15.77
CA PRO A 370 -6.60 -17.99 -16.00
C PRO A 370 -5.98 -16.62 -16.34
N SER A 371 -4.74 -16.38 -15.92
CA SER A 371 -3.99 -15.21 -16.38
C SER A 371 -3.79 -15.28 -17.89
N LEU A 372 -4.24 -14.24 -18.59
CA LEU A 372 -4.10 -14.13 -20.04
C LEU A 372 -2.63 -14.05 -20.47
N ALA A 373 -1.81 -13.38 -19.67
CA ALA A 373 -0.39 -13.19 -19.93
C ALA A 373 0.47 -14.40 -19.52
N CYS A 374 0.04 -15.16 -18.52
CA CYS A 374 0.74 -16.34 -18.05
C CYS A 374 -0.22 -17.51 -17.79
N PRO A 375 -0.62 -18.27 -18.83
CA PRO A 375 -1.57 -19.38 -18.68
C PRO A 375 -1.09 -20.54 -17.80
N LYS A 376 0.23 -20.64 -17.57
CA LYS A 376 0.85 -21.62 -16.67
C LYS A 376 1.00 -21.12 -15.23
N CYS A 377 0.79 -19.82 -14.99
CA CYS A 377 0.83 -19.27 -13.65
C CYS A 377 -0.40 -19.71 -12.87
N HIS A 378 -0.21 -20.02 -11.60
CA HIS A 378 -1.26 -20.46 -10.72
C HIS A 378 -1.02 -19.94 -9.31
N SER A 379 -2.06 -20.06 -8.48
CA SER A 379 -2.06 -19.61 -7.11
C SER A 379 -0.92 -20.21 -6.29
N LEU A 380 -0.42 -19.42 -5.33
CA LEU A 380 0.52 -19.85 -4.30
C LEU A 380 -0.09 -20.88 -3.33
N PHE A 381 -1.40 -21.13 -3.40
CA PHE A 381 -2.08 -22.21 -2.69
C PHE A 381 -2.04 -23.56 -3.44
N LYS A 382 -1.47 -23.58 -4.65
CA LYS A 382 -1.22 -24.80 -5.44
C LYS A 382 0.27 -25.01 -5.53
N GLU A 383 0.73 -26.25 -5.40
CA GLU A 383 2.17 -26.56 -5.46
C GLU A 383 2.75 -26.09 -6.80
N ILE A 384 3.77 -25.22 -6.73
CA ILE A 384 4.52 -24.76 -7.89
C ILE A 384 5.63 -25.78 -8.18
N ASP A 385 5.67 -26.23 -9.43
CA ASP A 385 6.69 -27.17 -9.92
C ASP A 385 8.11 -26.63 -9.65
N GLU A 386 8.94 -27.47 -9.04
CA GLU A 386 10.36 -27.19 -8.81
C GLU A 386 11.14 -26.96 -10.10
N ALA A 387 10.74 -27.63 -11.19
CA ALA A 387 11.39 -27.52 -12.50
C ALA A 387 10.86 -26.34 -13.34
N ARG A 388 10.04 -25.44 -12.77
CA ARG A 388 9.50 -24.28 -13.48
C ARG A 388 10.60 -23.35 -13.99
N THR A 389 10.48 -22.92 -15.24
CA THR A 389 11.43 -22.00 -15.91
C THR A 389 10.93 -20.55 -15.93
N CYS A 390 11.81 -19.58 -16.19
CA CYS A 390 11.40 -18.19 -16.42
C CYS A 390 10.35 -18.05 -17.54
N LYS A 391 10.46 -18.88 -18.60
CA LYS A 391 9.49 -18.92 -19.70
C LYS A 391 8.11 -19.38 -19.22
N ASP A 392 8.05 -20.36 -18.32
CA ASP A 392 6.78 -20.82 -17.73
C ASP A 392 6.15 -19.77 -16.82
N CYS A 393 6.96 -18.88 -16.25
CA CYS A 393 6.54 -17.72 -15.48
C CYS A 393 6.28 -16.47 -16.34
N ALA A 394 6.38 -16.51 -17.67
CA ALA A 394 6.32 -15.31 -18.50
C ALA A 394 7.24 -14.17 -18.01
N ILE A 395 8.39 -14.52 -17.40
CA ILE A 395 9.44 -13.57 -17.03
C ILE A 395 10.29 -13.37 -18.27
N GLU A 396 10.34 -12.13 -18.76
CA GLU A 396 11.16 -11.77 -19.91
C GLU A 396 12.64 -11.67 -19.52
N GLN A 397 13.53 -11.68 -20.52
CA GLN A 397 14.94 -11.43 -20.30
C GLN A 397 15.14 -9.92 -20.11
N HIS A 398 15.69 -9.51 -18.97
CA HIS A 398 15.87 -8.11 -18.57
C HIS A 398 17.35 -7.73 -18.58
#